data_AF-A0A6G0X227-F1
#
_entry.id   AF-A0A6G0X227-F1
#
_cell.length_a   1.000
_cell.length_b   1.000
_cell.length_c   1.000
_cell.angle_alpha   90.00
_cell.angle_beta   90.00
_cell.angle_gamma   90.00
#
_symmetry.space_group_name_H-M   'P 1'
#
loop_
_entity.id
_entity.type
_entity.pdbx_description
1 polymer ?
#
loop_
_entity_poly.entity_id
_entity_poly.type
_entity_poly.pdbx_seq_one_letter_code
_entity_poly.pdbx_strand_id
1 'polypeptide(L)'
;MPELQVTVKRAVDLRDVQMIGRQDPYCDVLLGNLAFRARVHENGGTDPFWEETFVIPVANKNSMCLSAILAGSVMSTLARAGSQ
;
A
#
# COMPACT_ATOMS: atom_id res chain seq x y z
N MET A 1 8.02 18.73 16.98
CA MET A 1 6.85 18.81 16.07
C MET A 1 6.00 17.57 16.32
N PRO A 2 4.67 17.63 16.36
CA PRO A 2 3.88 16.41 16.53
C PRO A 2 4.00 15.51 15.29
N GLU A 3 3.97 14.21 15.52
CA GLU A 3 4.12 13.19 14.48
C GLU A 3 2.90 12.26 14.49
N LEU A 4 2.48 11.81 13.30
CA LEU A 4 1.47 10.78 13.12
C LEU A 4 2.18 9.51 12.66
N GLN A 5 2.03 8.44 13.42
CA GLN A 5 2.50 7.11 13.04
C GLN A 5 1.34 6.31 12.44
N VAL A 6 1.51 5.88 11.19
CA VAL A 6 0.52 5.05 10.48
C VAL A 6 1.15 3.72 10.15
N THR A 7 0.65 2.65 10.76
CA THR A 7 1.09 1.27 10.46
C THR A 7 0.09 0.58 9.56
N VAL A 8 0.49 0.24 8.34
CA VAL A 8 -0.25 -0.61 7.42
C VAL A 8 0.02 -2.07 7.80
N LYS A 9 -0.96 -2.74 8.42
CA LYS A 9 -0.80 -4.12 8.90
C LYS A 9 -1.05 -5.15 7.82
N ARG A 10 -2.32 -5.36 7.47
CA ARG A 10 -2.76 -6.36 6.50
C ARG A 10 -4.10 -5.96 5.89
N ALA A 11 -4.43 -6.56 4.74
CA ALA A 11 -5.79 -6.61 4.23
C ALA A 11 -6.33 -8.04 4.34
N VAL A 12 -7.66 -8.18 4.32
CA VAL A 12 -8.36 -9.46 4.39
C VAL A 12 -9.46 -9.42 3.35
N ASP A 13 -9.67 -10.53 2.64
CA ASP A 13 -10.73 -10.67 1.62
C ASP A 13 -10.71 -9.57 0.55
N LEU A 14 -9.52 -9.17 0.07
CA LEU A 14 -9.44 -8.31 -1.10
C LEU A 14 -10.14 -8.99 -2.27
N ARG A 15 -10.90 -8.21 -3.04
CA ARG A 15 -11.52 -8.70 -4.27
C ARG A 15 -10.42 -9.29 -5.16
N ASP A 16 -10.59 -10.55 -5.56
CA ASP A 16 -9.73 -11.14 -6.58
C ASP A 16 -10.12 -10.55 -7.94
N VAL A 17 -9.19 -9.81 -8.53
CA VAL A 17 -9.35 -9.16 -9.83
C VAL A 17 -8.51 -9.83 -10.92
N GLN A 18 -7.74 -10.87 -10.58
CA GLN A 18 -6.81 -11.50 -11.50
C GLN A 18 -7.37 -12.81 -12.04
N MET A 19 -7.40 -12.97 -13.37
CA MET A 19 -7.88 -14.20 -14.00
C MET A 19 -6.81 -15.32 -14.01
N ILE A 20 -5.52 -14.94 -14.00
CA ILE A 20 -4.39 -15.87 -14.02
C ILE A 20 -3.32 -15.39 -13.03
N GLY A 21 -2.87 -16.29 -12.16
CA GLY A 21 -1.90 -15.98 -11.11
C GLY A 21 -2.55 -15.36 -9.87
N ARG A 22 -1.72 -14.81 -8.98
CA ARG A 22 -2.15 -14.16 -7.73
C ARG A 22 -1.84 -12.66 -7.83
N GLN A 23 -2.71 -11.84 -7.27
CA GLN A 23 -2.51 -10.39 -7.27
C GLN A 23 -1.40 -9.91 -6.36
N ASP A 24 -0.82 -8.78 -6.77
CA ASP A 24 0.28 -8.07 -6.10
C ASP A 24 -0.27 -6.79 -5.45
N PRO A 25 -0.94 -6.87 -4.30
CA PRO A 25 -1.58 -5.73 -3.67
C PRO A 25 -0.56 -4.75 -3.06
N TYR A 26 -0.94 -3.48 -3.00
CA TYR A 26 -0.27 -2.43 -2.24
C TYR A 26 -1.29 -1.52 -1.55
N CYS A 27 -0.81 -0.68 -0.62
CA CYS A 27 -1.64 0.28 0.12
C CYS A 27 -1.08 1.69 -0.01
N ASP A 28 -1.88 2.63 -0.49
CA ASP A 28 -1.56 4.06 -0.46
C ASP A 28 -2.16 4.71 0.78
N VAL A 29 -1.34 5.41 1.55
CA VAL A 29 -1.69 6.22 2.72
C VAL A 29 -1.67 7.68 2.32
N LEU A 30 -2.84 8.32 2.33
CA LEU A 30 -3.00 9.73 1.98
C LEU A 30 -3.27 10.54 3.25
N LEU A 31 -2.50 11.61 3.49
CA LEU A 31 -2.70 12.57 4.57
C LEU A 31 -2.73 13.99 4.00
N GLY A 32 -3.94 14.51 3.73
CA GLY A 32 -4.10 15.77 3.00
C GLY A 32 -3.49 15.67 1.59
N ASN A 33 -2.45 16.47 1.31
CA ASN A 33 -1.73 16.46 0.03
C ASN A 33 -0.51 15.51 0.03
N LEU A 34 -0.24 14.82 1.14
CA LEU A 34 0.86 13.87 1.24
C LEU A 34 0.36 12.48 0.84
N ALA A 35 1.14 11.77 0.03
CA ALA A 35 0.86 10.40 -0.37
C ALA A 35 2.09 9.53 -0.08
N PHE A 36 1.85 8.40 0.58
CA PHE A 36 2.85 7.38 0.89
C PHE A 36 2.34 6.05 0.37
N ARG A 37 3.23 5.22 -0.16
CA ARG A 37 2.87 3.90 -0.69
C ARG A 37 3.63 2.83 0.09
N ALA A 38 2.89 1.87 0.65
CA ALA A 38 3.47 0.65 1.17
C ALA A 38 4.06 -0.20 0.05
N ARG A 39 5.07 -1.01 0.39
CA ARG A 39 5.68 -1.95 -0.53
C ARG A 39 4.62 -2.81 -1.24
N VAL A 40 4.87 -3.16 -2.49
CA VAL A 40 4.02 -4.13 -3.18
C VAL A 40 4.22 -5.50 -2.52
N HIS A 41 3.13 -6.17 -2.17
CA HIS A 41 3.18 -7.54 -1.70
C HIS A 41 3.12 -8.47 -2.91
N GLU A 42 4.29 -8.84 -3.44
CA GLU A 42 4.39 -9.81 -4.52
C GLU A 42 3.69 -11.13 -4.14
N ASN A 43 2.86 -11.65 -5.03
CA ASN A 43 2.06 -12.85 -4.85
C ASN A 43 1.24 -12.79 -3.53
N GLY A 44 0.67 -11.63 -3.19
CA GLY A 44 -0.03 -11.38 -1.92
C GLY A 44 -1.50 -11.80 -1.91
N GLY A 45 -2.14 -11.87 -3.07
CA GLY A 45 -3.51 -12.35 -3.25
C GLY A 45 -4.52 -11.54 -2.47
N THR A 46 -5.47 -12.24 -1.85
CA THR A 46 -6.60 -11.62 -1.15
C THR A 46 -6.26 -11.16 0.27
N ASP A 47 -5.19 -11.67 0.85
CA ASP A 47 -4.83 -11.48 2.28
C ASP A 47 -3.36 -11.05 2.47
N PRO A 48 -2.93 -9.91 1.91
CA PRO A 48 -1.55 -9.42 2.03
C PRO A 48 -1.23 -8.87 3.43
N PHE A 49 0.03 -8.98 3.83
CA PHE A 49 0.59 -8.39 5.06
C PHE A 49 1.82 -7.50 4.78
N TRP A 50 1.85 -6.32 5.40
CA TRP A 50 2.93 -5.34 5.22
C TRP A 50 3.71 -5.09 6.50
N GLU A 51 3.02 -4.87 7.62
CA GLU A 51 3.61 -4.38 8.88
C GLU A 51 4.52 -3.15 8.68
N GLU A 52 4.18 -2.30 7.72
CA GLU A 52 4.97 -1.14 7.33
C GLU A 52 4.48 0.11 8.04
N THR A 53 5.40 0.89 8.63
CA THR A 53 5.07 2.08 9.41
C THR A 53 5.60 3.36 8.77
N PHE A 54 4.70 4.31 8.54
CA PHE A 54 5.01 5.66 8.09
C PHE A 54 4.99 6.62 9.27
N VAL A 55 6.07 7.41 9.42
CA VAL A 55 6.14 8.50 10.40
C VAL A 55 5.99 9.80 9.64
N ILE A 56 4.85 10.47 9.84
CA ILE A 56 4.49 11.67 9.07
C ILE A 56 4.55 12.88 10.02
N PRO A 57 5.41 13.87 9.75
CA PRO A 57 5.43 15.10 10.53
C PRO A 57 4.16 15.90 10.28
N VAL A 58 3.43 16.25 11.34
CA VAL A 58 2.17 17.00 11.24
C VAL A 58 2.43 18.45 11.64
N ALA A 59 2.42 19.36 10.66
CA ALA A 59 2.62 20.78 10.93
C ALA A 59 1.43 21.41 11.68
N ASN A 60 0.19 21.07 11.29
CA ASN A 60 -1.04 21.60 11.86
C ASN A 60 -2.05 20.48 12.09
N LYS A 61 -2.71 20.44 13.26
CA LYS A 61 -3.68 19.39 13.63
C LYS A 61 -5.08 19.59 13.01
N ASN A 62 -5.30 20.66 12.24
CA ASN A 62 -6.62 20.98 11.73
C ASN A 62 -6.97 20.10 10.52
N SER A 63 -8.11 19.42 10.60
CA SER A 63 -8.82 18.67 9.55
C SER A 63 -7.95 18.05 8.45
N MET A 64 -7.07 17.12 8.85
CA MET A 64 -6.41 16.23 7.90
C MET A 64 -7.30 14.99 7.67
N CYS A 65 -7.59 14.67 6.42
CA CYS A 65 -8.23 13.42 6.06
C CYS A 65 -7.15 12.36 5.86
N LEU A 66 -7.27 11.24 6.58
CA LEU A 66 -6.48 10.05 6.35
C LEU A 66 -7.30 9.07 5.50
N SER A 67 -6.78 8.65 4.36
CA SER A 67 -7.39 7.58 3.56
C SER A 67 -6.37 6.51 3.19
N ALA A 68 -6.84 5.27 3.12
CA ALA A 68 -6.07 4.11 2.71
C ALA A 68 -6.71 3.54 1.43
N ILE A 69 -5.94 3.43 0.35
CA ILE A 69 -6.41 2.86 -0.92
C ILE A 69 -5.67 1.56 -1.16
N LEU A 70 -6.43 0.47 -1.29
CA LEU A 70 -5.90 -0.85 -1.63
C LEU A 70 -6.13 -1.08 -3.12
N ALA A 71 -5.06 -1.34 -3.86
CA ALA A 71 -5.13 -1.67 -5.28
C ALA A 71 -4.34 -2.93 -5.56
N GLY A 72 -4.95 -3.85 -6.33
CA GLY A 72 -4.26 -4.98 -6.93
C GLY A 72 -3.54 -4.51 -8.20
N SER A 73 -2.23 -4.75 -8.30
CA SER A 73 -1.50 -4.46 -9.54
C SER A 73 -1.74 -5.55 -10.57
N VAL A 74 -2.16 -5.18 -11.79
CA VAL A 74 -2.19 -6.06 -12.97
C VAL A 74 -0.90 -5.87 -13.77
N MET A 75 0.23 -6.34 -13.24
CA MET A 75 1.48 -6.39 -14.01
C MET A 75 2.13 -7.74 -13.81
N SER A 76 1.72 -8.68 -14.66
CA SER A 76 2.37 -9.97 -14.86
C SER A 76 3.87 -9.80 -15.09
N THR A 77 4.70 -10.35 -14.21
CA THR A 77 5.97 -11.06 -14.47
C THR A 77 6.83 -10.65 -15.68
N LEU A 78 6.96 -9.35 -15.99
CA LEU A 78 7.75 -8.87 -17.14
C LEU A 78 8.64 -7.66 -16.81
N ALA A 79 8.98 -7.47 -15.54
CA ALA A 79 9.94 -6.43 -15.10
C ALA A 79 11.25 -6.98 -14.50
N ARG A 80 11.59 -8.27 -14.70
CA ARG A 80 12.91 -8.84 -14.34
C ARG A 80 13.61 -9.59 -15.47
N ALA A 81 13.30 -9.28 -16.72
CA ALA A 81 14.18 -9.59 -17.84
C ALA A 81 15.07 -8.36 -18.13
N GLY A 82 16.13 -8.21 -17.35
CA GLY A 82 17.08 -7.12 -17.50
C GLY A 82 18.23 -7.21 -16.52
N SER A 83 19.35 -7.77 -17.00
CA SER A 83 20.71 -7.73 -16.43
C SER A 83 21.05 -8.76 -15.35
N GLN A 84 21.51 -9.94 -15.78
CA GLN A 84 22.94 -10.32 -15.79
C GLN A 84 23.22 -11.24 -16.98
#